data_AF-A0A920Q758-F1
#
_entry.id   AF-A0A920Q758-F1
#
_cell.length_a   1.000
_cell.length_b   1.000
_cell.length_c   1.000
_cell.angle_alpha   90.00
_cell.angle_beta   90.00
_cell.angle_gamma   90.00
#
_symmetry.space_group_name_H-M   'P 1'
#
loop_
_entity.id
_entity.type
_entity.pdbx_description
1 polymer ?
#
loop_
_entity_poly.entity_id
_entity_poly.type
_entity_poly.pdbx_seq_one_letter_code
_entity_poly.pdbx_strand_id
1 'polypeptide(L)'
;MDEYSHRFIVQPTGRDDLEFVGWQVTDEPALREMVEQLRQAGIEVTDGTEDEIRSRRVEGMIKFDDPEGTRTEIFYGPPISFDRPFNSPRAVGFVTAEQGLGHVVYHVEDLDRTVKFYRDVLGMKISDFIRNLAFFHCNPRHHSLALIEAKSPKKLNHFMLQTQNMNDVGATYEWSWMAI
;
A
#
# COMPACT_ATOMS: atom_id res chain seq x y z
N MET A 1 -14.15 0.60 -3.20
CA MET A 1 -14.19 -0.09 -1.91
C MET A 1 -14.88 0.76 -0.87
N ASP A 2 -14.62 2.06 -0.95
CA ASP A 2 -14.99 3.12 -0.05
C ASP A 2 -15.12 4.42 -0.88
N GLU A 3 -15.04 5.57 -0.21
CA GLU A 3 -15.22 6.91 -0.77
C GLU A 3 -13.99 7.42 -1.57
N TYR A 4 -12.88 6.69 -1.57
CA TYR A 4 -11.67 7.05 -2.33
C TYR A 4 -11.89 6.78 -3.82
N SER A 5 -11.31 7.62 -4.67
CA SER A 5 -11.46 7.46 -6.13
C SER A 5 -11.00 6.11 -6.66
N HIS A 6 -9.93 5.55 -6.07
CA HIS A 6 -9.48 4.19 -6.27
C HIS A 6 -8.49 3.81 -5.17
N ARG A 7 -8.31 2.50 -4.97
CA ARG A 7 -7.32 1.92 -4.05
C ARG A 7 -6.29 1.04 -4.78
N PHE A 8 -6.54 0.74 -6.05
CA PHE A 8 -5.70 -0.06 -6.91
C PHE A 8 -5.52 0.65 -8.24
N ILE A 9 -4.32 0.54 -8.80
CA ILE A 9 -4.00 0.98 -10.15
C ILE A 9 -3.41 -0.23 -10.85
N VAL A 10 -4.02 -0.63 -11.97
CA VAL A 10 -3.57 -1.76 -12.80
C VAL A 10 -3.13 -1.18 -14.14
N GLN A 11 -1.88 -1.45 -14.53
CA GLN A 11 -1.28 -0.88 -15.72
C GLN A 11 -0.71 -1.99 -16.62
N PRO A 12 -0.92 -1.92 -17.95
CA PRO A 12 -0.32 -2.86 -18.87
C PRO A 12 1.16 -2.51 -19.09
N THR A 13 2.03 -3.03 -18.23
CA THR A 13 3.49 -2.80 -18.30
C THR A 13 4.24 -3.94 -19.02
N GLY A 14 3.52 -5.02 -19.37
CA GLY A 14 4.14 -6.27 -19.85
C GLY A 14 4.76 -7.11 -18.73
N ARG A 15 4.67 -6.66 -17.47
CA ARG A 15 5.09 -7.40 -16.27
C ARG A 15 3.88 -7.73 -15.41
N ASP A 16 3.92 -8.89 -14.77
CA ASP A 16 2.92 -9.36 -13.80
C ASP A 16 3.50 -9.31 -12.39
N ASP A 17 3.74 -8.09 -11.90
CA ASP A 17 4.34 -7.83 -10.59
C ASP A 17 3.98 -6.43 -10.08
N LEU A 18 4.44 -6.10 -8.87
CA LEU A 18 4.25 -4.80 -8.23
C LEU A 18 4.99 -3.67 -8.97
N GLU A 19 4.25 -2.64 -9.35
CA GLU A 19 4.84 -1.42 -9.93
C GLU A 19 5.17 -0.39 -8.85
N PHE A 20 4.27 -0.13 -7.89
CA PHE A 20 4.47 0.82 -6.80
C PHE A 20 3.52 0.58 -5.62
N VAL A 21 3.83 1.22 -4.49
CA VAL A 21 3.05 1.20 -3.24
C VAL A 21 2.81 2.61 -2.75
N GLY A 22 1.55 2.97 -2.47
CA GLY A 22 1.20 4.31 -2.00
C GLY A 22 0.89 4.36 -0.51
N TRP A 23 1.50 5.31 0.20
CA TRP A 23 1.23 5.62 1.60
C TRP A 23 0.69 7.05 1.74
N GLN A 24 -0.40 7.21 2.47
CA GLN A 24 -1.02 8.50 2.65
C GLN A 24 -0.50 9.19 3.91
N VAL A 25 -0.12 10.46 3.78
CA VAL A 25 0.09 11.39 4.90
C VAL A 25 -1.10 12.36 5.00
N THR A 26 -1.15 13.12 6.08
CA THR A 26 -2.30 13.97 6.41
C THR A 26 -2.47 15.14 5.43
N ASP A 27 -1.37 15.79 5.06
CA ASP A 27 -1.36 17.05 4.32
C ASP A 27 0.02 17.34 3.68
N GLU A 28 0.14 18.50 3.03
CA GLU A 28 1.39 18.94 2.41
C GLU A 28 2.54 19.10 3.43
N PRO A 29 2.37 19.76 4.58
CA PRO A 29 3.43 19.84 5.59
C PRO A 29 3.97 18.47 6.00
N ALA A 30 3.10 17.50 6.28
CA ALA A 30 3.53 16.14 6.61
C ALA A 30 4.28 15.47 5.46
N LEU A 31 3.89 15.71 4.20
CA LEU A 31 4.66 15.25 3.04
C LEU A 31 6.06 15.85 3.02
N ARG A 32 6.20 17.15 3.30
CA ARG A 32 7.52 17.83 3.33
C ARG A 32 8.39 17.36 4.49
N GLU A 33 7.82 17.05 5.65
CA GLU A 33 8.53 16.39 6.75
C GLU A 33 9.09 15.02 6.31
N MET A 34 8.30 14.22 5.60
CA MET A 34 8.77 12.95 5.05
C MET A 34 9.91 13.13 4.03
N VAL A 35 9.84 14.15 3.17
CA VAL A 35 10.94 14.48 2.23
C VAL A 35 12.25 14.74 2.97
N GLU A 36 12.20 15.57 4.02
CA GLU A 36 13.39 15.90 4.81
C GLU A 36 13.95 14.66 5.51
N GLN A 37 13.10 13.87 6.17
CA GLN A 37 13.49 12.64 6.84
C GLN A 37 14.17 11.64 5.88
N LEU A 38 13.59 11.45 4.69
CA LEU A 38 14.15 10.59 3.65
C LEU A 38 15.51 11.10 3.15
N ARG A 39 15.63 12.41 2.90
CA ARG A 39 16.90 13.01 2.42
C ARG A 39 17.99 12.96 3.49
N GLN A 40 17.66 13.16 4.76
CA GLN A 40 18.60 12.99 5.88
C GLN A 40 19.12 11.56 6.00
N ALA A 41 18.30 10.57 5.65
CA ALA A 41 18.70 9.17 5.54
C ALA A 41 19.49 8.84 4.25
N GLY A 42 19.75 9.84 3.39
CA GLY A 42 20.49 9.67 2.13
C GLY A 42 19.67 9.09 0.98
N ILE A 43 18.34 9.11 1.08
CA ILE A 43 17.43 8.61 0.04
C ILE A 43 17.18 9.70 -0.99
N GLU A 44 17.31 9.34 -2.27
CA GLU A 44 16.92 10.22 -3.36
C GLU A 44 15.38 10.27 -3.47
N VAL A 45 14.82 11.47 -3.40
CA VAL A 45 13.38 11.71 -3.44
C VAL A 45 13.04 12.64 -4.59
N THR A 46 12.12 12.21 -5.43
CA THR A 46 11.61 12.97 -6.57
C THR A 46 10.15 13.36 -6.34
N ASP A 47 9.75 14.59 -6.65
CA ASP A 47 8.33 14.96 -6.68
C ASP A 47 7.58 14.23 -7.81
N GLY A 48 6.30 13.94 -7.62
CA GLY A 48 5.44 13.38 -8.67
C GLY A 48 5.29 14.37 -9.84
N THR A 49 5.24 13.85 -11.06
CA THR A 49 4.90 14.68 -12.23
C THR A 49 3.42 15.04 -12.22
N GLU A 50 3.03 16.07 -12.97
CA GLU A 50 1.62 16.44 -13.13
C GLU A 50 0.77 15.26 -13.64
N ASP A 51 1.33 14.44 -14.54
CA ASP A 51 0.66 13.26 -15.08
C ASP A 51 0.50 12.16 -14.02
N GLU A 52 1.50 11.97 -13.16
CA GLU A 52 1.42 11.02 -12.05
C GLU A 52 0.38 11.48 -11.03
N ILE A 53 0.45 12.74 -10.58
CA ILE A 53 -0.49 13.35 -9.64
C ILE A 53 -1.93 13.22 -10.16
N ARG A 54 -2.17 13.56 -11.43
CA ARG A 54 -3.47 13.43 -12.08
C ARG A 54 -3.94 11.98 -12.17
N SER A 55 -3.04 11.06 -12.48
CA SER A 55 -3.34 9.62 -12.57
C SER A 55 -3.72 9.03 -11.21
N ARG A 56 -2.98 9.37 -10.14
CA ARG A 56 -3.26 8.93 -8.75
C ARG A 56 -4.49 9.63 -8.17
N ARG A 57 -4.91 10.75 -8.75
CA ARG A 57 -5.96 11.64 -8.22
C ARG A 57 -5.61 12.06 -6.80
N VAL A 58 -4.51 12.77 -6.66
CA VAL A 58 -4.03 13.34 -5.38
C VAL A 58 -3.66 14.80 -5.61
N GLU A 59 -3.48 15.58 -4.55
CA GLU A 59 -3.02 16.97 -4.68
C GLU A 59 -1.51 17.05 -4.86
N GLY A 60 -0.77 16.17 -4.19
CA GLY A 60 0.69 16.11 -4.27
C GLY A 60 1.20 14.75 -3.84
N MET A 61 2.38 14.39 -4.38
CA MET A 61 3.05 13.15 -4.04
C MET A 61 4.56 13.27 -4.26
N ILE A 62 5.30 12.42 -3.57
CA ILE A 62 6.72 12.13 -3.83
C ILE A 62 6.89 10.65 -4.13
N LYS A 63 8.03 10.33 -4.73
CA LYS A 63 8.43 8.96 -5.05
C LYS A 63 9.91 8.72 -4.79
N PHE A 64 10.22 7.52 -4.35
CA PHE A 64 11.57 7.01 -4.12
C PHE A 64 11.53 5.48 -4.21
N ASP A 65 12.70 4.84 -4.25
CA ASP A 65 12.79 3.38 -4.20
C ASP A 65 13.24 2.95 -2.79
N ASP A 66 12.61 1.92 -2.25
CA ASP A 66 13.02 1.32 -0.97
C ASP A 66 14.34 0.53 -1.14
N PRO A 67 14.93 -0.05 -0.07
CA PRO A 67 16.19 -0.79 -0.17
C PRO A 67 16.18 -1.98 -1.15
N GLU A 68 14.99 -2.52 -1.47
CA GLU A 68 14.76 -3.62 -2.40
C GLU A 68 14.42 -3.12 -3.82
N GLY A 69 14.57 -1.81 -4.05
CA GLY A 69 14.26 -1.16 -5.31
C GLY A 69 12.77 -1.11 -5.62
N THR A 70 11.90 -1.25 -4.60
CA THR A 70 10.46 -1.16 -4.77
C THR A 70 10.04 0.29 -4.73
N ARG A 71 9.39 0.75 -5.81
CA ARG A 71 8.88 2.11 -5.90
C ARG A 71 7.85 2.35 -4.81
N THR A 72 8.16 3.30 -3.94
CA THR A 72 7.28 3.75 -2.88
C THR A 72 6.86 5.19 -3.16
N GLU A 73 5.56 5.45 -3.01
CA GLU A 73 4.93 6.75 -3.19
C GLU A 73 4.36 7.21 -1.85
N ILE A 74 4.59 8.47 -1.48
CA ILE A 74 3.91 9.12 -0.35
C ILE A 74 3.08 10.27 -0.91
N PHE A 75 1.83 10.38 -0.51
CA PHE A 75 0.89 11.34 -1.10
C PHE A 75 -0.06 11.95 -0.06
N TYR A 76 -0.71 13.06 -0.43
CA TYR A 76 -1.81 13.68 0.33
C TYR A 76 -2.90 14.21 -0.60
N GLY A 77 -4.03 14.60 -0.02
CA GLY A 77 -5.16 15.19 -0.74
C GLY A 77 -5.85 14.28 -1.77
N PRO A 78 -6.10 12.98 -1.52
CA PRO A 78 -6.98 12.22 -2.39
C PRO A 78 -8.43 12.77 -2.30
N PRO A 79 -9.18 12.86 -3.41
CA PRO A 79 -10.57 13.26 -3.35
C PRO A 79 -11.41 12.16 -2.69
N ILE A 80 -12.28 12.57 -1.77
CA ILE A 80 -13.22 11.71 -1.06
C ILE A 80 -14.63 12.02 -1.58
N SER A 81 -15.23 11.07 -2.31
CA SER A 81 -16.58 11.21 -2.87
C SER A 81 -17.60 10.48 -1.99
N PHE A 82 -18.32 11.25 -1.18
CA PHE A 82 -19.42 10.75 -0.36
C PHE A 82 -20.74 10.63 -1.14
N ASP A 83 -20.88 11.35 -2.26
CA ASP A 83 -22.07 11.34 -3.10
C ASP A 83 -22.11 10.14 -4.06
N ARG A 84 -20.95 9.61 -4.43
CA ARG A 84 -20.80 8.46 -5.33
C ARG A 84 -19.67 7.54 -4.88
N PRO A 85 -19.73 6.98 -3.65
CA PRO A 85 -18.74 6.00 -3.23
C PRO A 85 -18.81 4.78 -4.15
N PHE A 86 -17.72 4.03 -4.19
CA PHE A 86 -17.75 2.74 -4.88
C PHE A 86 -18.84 1.86 -4.27
N ASN A 87 -19.73 1.37 -5.13
CA ASN A 87 -20.71 0.36 -4.78
C ASN A 87 -20.35 -0.93 -5.51
N SER A 88 -20.02 -1.97 -4.74
CA SER A 88 -19.77 -3.28 -5.31
C SER A 88 -21.06 -3.78 -5.98
N PRO A 89 -21.01 -4.32 -7.21
CA PRO A 89 -22.17 -4.99 -7.80
C PRO A 89 -22.55 -6.28 -7.04
N ARG A 90 -21.68 -6.73 -6.11
CA ARG A 90 -21.95 -7.80 -5.16
C ARG A 90 -22.26 -7.21 -3.80
N ALA A 91 -23.15 -7.85 -3.04
CA ALA A 91 -23.44 -7.49 -1.66
C ALA A 91 -22.28 -7.89 -0.72
N VAL A 92 -21.11 -7.27 -0.91
CA VAL A 92 -19.90 -7.44 -0.08
C VAL A 92 -19.46 -6.08 0.44
N GLY A 93 -19.11 -6.02 1.72
CA GLY A 93 -18.57 -4.84 2.37
C GLY A 93 -17.09 -5.00 2.69
N PHE A 94 -16.38 -3.89 2.89
CA PHE A 94 -14.97 -3.88 3.22
C PHE A 94 -14.70 -3.07 4.50
N VAL A 95 -13.62 -3.43 5.19
CA VAL A 95 -13.11 -2.69 6.36
C VAL A 95 -11.96 -1.82 5.90
N THR A 96 -12.26 -0.58 5.49
CA THR A 96 -11.24 0.40 5.08
C THR A 96 -11.09 1.51 6.10
N ALA A 97 -11.98 2.50 6.15
CA ALA A 97 -12.02 3.59 7.15
C ALA A 97 -10.61 4.00 7.68
N GLU A 98 -10.42 4.08 9.00
CA GLU A 98 -9.13 4.37 9.63
C GLU A 98 -8.09 3.24 9.47
N GLN A 99 -8.50 2.04 9.07
CA GLN A 99 -7.61 0.89 8.86
C GLN A 99 -6.97 0.84 7.47
N GLY A 100 -7.33 1.75 6.57
CA GLY A 100 -6.88 1.75 5.18
C GLY A 100 -7.28 0.49 4.39
N LEU A 101 -6.75 0.34 3.19
CA LEU A 101 -7.13 -0.69 2.21
C LEU A 101 -7.11 -2.14 2.76
N GLY A 102 -6.16 -2.44 3.64
CA GLY A 102 -5.79 -3.80 3.98
C GLY A 102 -4.30 -3.88 4.22
N HIS A 103 -3.68 -4.94 3.74
CA HIS A 103 -2.23 -5.09 3.79
C HIS A 103 -1.65 -5.56 2.48
N VAL A 104 -0.34 -5.39 2.37
CA VAL A 104 0.43 -5.85 1.24
C VAL A 104 1.71 -6.52 1.72
N VAL A 105 2.12 -7.58 1.02
CA VAL A 105 3.26 -8.42 1.39
C VAL A 105 4.21 -8.53 0.21
N TYR A 106 5.48 -8.20 0.45
CA TYR A 106 6.54 -8.27 -0.56
C TYR A 106 7.67 -9.19 -0.12
N HIS A 107 8.27 -9.85 -1.10
CA HIS A 107 9.55 -10.54 -0.92
C HIS A 107 10.69 -9.52 -0.87
N VAL A 108 11.62 -9.77 0.03
CA VAL A 108 12.85 -8.98 0.20
C VAL A 108 14.06 -9.91 0.23
N GLU A 109 15.22 -9.44 -0.24
CA GLU A 109 16.47 -10.19 -0.16
C GLU A 109 17.21 -9.98 1.16
N ASP A 110 17.14 -8.78 1.74
CA ASP A 110 17.75 -8.43 3.03
C ASP A 110 16.69 -7.84 3.96
N LEU A 111 16.16 -8.70 4.85
CA LEU A 111 15.10 -8.30 5.77
C LEU A 111 15.58 -7.28 6.79
N ASP A 112 16.79 -7.46 7.34
CA ASP A 112 17.32 -6.59 8.39
C ASP A 112 17.52 -5.15 7.89
N ARG A 113 18.06 -5.00 6.68
CA ARG A 113 18.21 -3.68 6.02
C ARG A 113 16.85 -3.05 5.76
N THR A 114 15.91 -3.83 5.25
CA THR A 114 14.59 -3.32 4.87
C THR A 114 13.74 -2.96 6.09
N VAL A 115 13.82 -3.76 7.16
CA VAL A 115 13.18 -3.48 8.45
C VAL A 115 13.67 -2.16 9.04
N LYS A 116 14.99 -1.91 9.03
CA LYS A 116 15.57 -0.64 9.49
C LYS A 116 15.03 0.53 8.68
N PHE A 117 14.92 0.39 7.36
CA PHE A 117 14.34 1.44 6.53
C PHE A 117 12.89 1.76 6.89
N TYR A 118 11.99 0.78 6.89
CA TYR A 118 10.58 1.04 7.16
C TYR A 118 10.34 1.53 8.61
N ARG A 119 11.11 1.05 9.58
CA ARG A 119 11.03 1.48 10.99
C ARG A 119 11.65 2.86 11.23
N ASP A 120 12.92 3.02 10.87
CA ASP A 120 13.75 4.15 11.28
C ASP A 120 13.65 5.32 10.31
N VAL A 121 13.37 5.05 9.03
CA VAL A 121 13.32 6.08 7.97
C VAL A 121 11.89 6.40 7.55
N LEU A 122 10.97 5.43 7.49
CA LEU A 122 9.56 5.74 7.23
C LEU A 122 8.71 5.90 8.49
N GLY A 123 9.25 5.56 9.66
CA GLY A 123 8.54 5.73 10.93
C GLY A 123 7.38 4.75 11.14
N MET A 124 7.29 3.68 10.35
CA MET A 124 6.30 2.62 10.58
C MET A 124 6.61 1.86 11.87
N LYS A 125 5.57 1.41 12.55
CA LYS A 125 5.70 0.65 13.78
C LYS A 125 5.66 -0.83 13.48
N ILE A 126 6.49 -1.60 14.19
CA ILE A 126 6.50 -3.06 14.07
C ILE A 126 5.41 -3.62 14.96
N SER A 127 4.60 -4.52 14.39
CA SER A 127 3.56 -5.24 15.11
C SER A 127 4.03 -6.61 15.57
N ASP A 128 4.79 -7.33 14.73
CA ASP A 128 5.26 -8.67 15.04
C ASP A 128 6.45 -9.11 14.16
N PHE A 129 7.13 -10.18 14.59
CA PHE A 129 8.12 -10.92 13.82
C PHE A 129 7.83 -12.42 13.88
N ILE A 130 7.83 -13.08 12.71
CA ILE A 130 7.68 -14.53 12.63
C ILE A 130 8.77 -15.09 11.72
N ARG A 131 9.83 -15.65 12.30
CA ARG A 131 10.98 -16.19 11.56
C ARG A 131 11.59 -15.13 10.63
N ASN A 132 11.42 -15.30 9.32
CA ASN A 132 11.88 -14.42 8.25
C ASN A 132 10.79 -13.43 7.80
N LEU A 133 9.79 -13.16 8.64
CA LEU A 133 8.73 -12.19 8.38
C LEU A 133 8.76 -11.05 9.40
N ALA A 134 8.56 -9.83 8.92
CA ALA A 134 8.35 -8.64 9.73
C ALA A 134 7.04 -7.95 9.34
N PHE A 135 6.22 -7.59 10.33
CA PHE A 135 4.90 -6.98 10.12
C PHE A 135 4.90 -5.54 10.62
N PHE A 136 4.42 -4.61 9.80
CA PHE A 136 4.43 -3.18 10.07
C PHE A 136 3.04 -2.57 9.96
N HIS A 137 2.78 -1.57 10.80
CA HIS A 137 1.57 -0.77 10.77
C HIS A 137 1.87 0.74 10.81
N CYS A 138 1.00 1.51 10.16
CA CYS A 138 0.97 2.97 10.18
C CYS A 138 -0.40 3.54 10.59
N ASN A 139 -1.34 2.66 10.94
CA ASN A 139 -2.69 2.99 11.37
C ASN A 139 -3.17 1.91 12.40
N PRO A 140 -4.44 1.92 12.86
CA PRO A 140 -4.94 0.93 13.84
C PRO A 140 -4.99 -0.53 13.36
N ARG A 141 -4.81 -0.82 12.07
CA ARG A 141 -4.73 -2.20 11.56
C ARG A 141 -3.49 -2.89 12.13
N HIS A 142 -3.60 -4.20 12.44
CA HIS A 142 -2.45 -4.97 12.92
C HIS A 142 -1.24 -4.85 12.00
N HIS A 143 -1.41 -4.88 10.69
CA HIS A 143 -0.34 -4.57 9.75
C HIS A 143 -0.91 -4.07 8.42
N SER A 144 -0.22 -3.13 7.80
CA SER A 144 -0.48 -2.66 6.44
C SER A 144 0.63 -3.07 5.47
N LEU A 145 1.81 -3.39 6.00
CA LEU A 145 2.94 -3.92 5.26
C LEU A 145 3.45 -5.18 5.96
N ALA A 146 3.78 -6.22 5.20
CA ALA A 146 4.63 -7.30 5.68
C ALA A 146 5.78 -7.56 4.70
N LEU A 147 6.93 -7.90 5.25
CA LEU A 147 8.13 -8.24 4.50
C LEU A 147 8.45 -9.70 4.75
N ILE A 148 8.76 -10.46 3.70
CA ILE A 148 9.20 -11.84 3.81
C ILE A 148 10.56 -12.01 3.14
N GLU A 149 11.56 -12.44 3.90
CA GLU A 149 12.89 -12.72 3.34
C GLU A 149 12.85 -14.00 2.51
N ALA A 150 12.91 -13.88 1.20
CA ALA A 150 12.96 -15.02 0.30
C ALA A 150 13.41 -14.61 -1.10
N LYS A 151 14.18 -15.48 -1.75
CA LYS A 151 14.43 -15.35 -3.19
C LYS A 151 13.17 -15.70 -3.96
N SER A 152 12.63 -14.73 -4.68
CA SER A 152 11.43 -14.88 -5.49
C SER A 152 11.60 -14.18 -6.85
N PRO A 153 11.08 -14.75 -7.95
CA PRO A 153 11.06 -14.06 -9.23
C PRO A 153 10.10 -12.87 -9.26
N LYS A 154 9.19 -12.75 -8.28
CA LYS A 154 8.24 -11.66 -8.12
C LYS A 154 8.41 -10.94 -6.78
N LYS A 155 8.31 -9.62 -6.79
CA LYS A 155 8.28 -8.77 -5.59
C LYS A 155 6.98 -8.97 -4.82
N LEU A 156 5.83 -8.90 -5.49
CA LEU A 156 4.53 -9.10 -4.86
C LEU A 156 4.36 -10.55 -4.43
N ASN A 157 4.11 -10.77 -3.14
CA ASN A 157 3.61 -12.06 -2.65
C ASN A 157 2.07 -12.06 -2.72
N HIS A 158 1.43 -11.15 -1.99
CA HIS A 158 -0.01 -10.93 -2.03
C HIS A 158 -0.38 -9.56 -1.48
N PHE A 159 -1.64 -9.17 -1.70
CA PHE A 159 -2.34 -8.18 -0.91
C PHE A 159 -3.58 -8.82 -0.30
N MET A 160 -4.12 -8.22 0.75
CA MET A 160 -5.31 -8.70 1.42
C MET A 160 -6.31 -7.57 1.59
N LEU A 161 -7.58 -7.90 1.37
CA LEU A 161 -8.71 -7.04 1.62
C LEU A 161 -9.55 -7.64 2.72
N GLN A 162 -9.84 -6.85 3.75
CA GLN A 162 -10.68 -7.32 4.83
C GLN A 162 -12.15 -7.05 4.49
N THR A 163 -12.96 -8.10 4.49
CA THR A 163 -14.42 -8.00 4.37
C THR A 163 -15.07 -7.72 5.72
N GLN A 164 -16.33 -7.30 5.71
CA GLN A 164 -17.07 -7.02 6.95
C GLN A 164 -17.40 -8.29 7.73
N ASN A 165 -17.63 -9.41 7.04
CA ASN A 165 -17.98 -10.67 7.66
C ASN A 165 -17.47 -11.88 6.85
N MET A 166 -17.49 -13.06 7.48
CA MET A 166 -17.03 -14.31 6.88
C MET A 166 -17.90 -14.77 5.68
N ASN A 167 -19.19 -14.44 5.68
CA ASN A 167 -20.09 -14.83 4.59
C ASN A 167 -19.72 -14.11 3.29
N ASP A 168 -19.22 -12.86 3.36
CA ASP A 168 -18.71 -12.14 2.20
C ASP A 168 -17.56 -12.91 1.51
N VAL A 169 -16.72 -13.58 2.30
CA VAL A 169 -15.61 -14.43 1.81
C VAL A 169 -16.16 -15.70 1.17
N GLY A 170 -17.07 -16.39 1.87
CA GLY A 170 -17.72 -17.62 1.38
C GLY A 170 -18.45 -17.39 0.05
N ALA A 171 -19.26 -16.32 -0.02
CA ALA A 171 -19.92 -15.93 -1.26
C ALA A 171 -18.91 -15.63 -2.37
N THR A 172 -17.82 -14.93 -2.08
CA THR A 172 -16.78 -14.66 -3.10
C THR A 172 -16.15 -15.96 -3.62
N TYR A 173 -15.88 -16.92 -2.73
CA TYR A 173 -15.33 -18.23 -3.09
C TYR A 173 -16.30 -19.03 -3.97
N GLU A 174 -17.55 -19.24 -3.54
CA GLU A 174 -18.56 -20.00 -4.30
C GLU A 174 -18.76 -19.49 -5.72
N TRP A 175 -18.79 -18.16 -5.89
CA TRP A 175 -18.91 -17.54 -7.20
C TRP A 175 -17.73 -17.81 -8.12
N SER A 176 -16.51 -17.94 -7.58
CA SER A 176 -15.33 -18.23 -8.41
C SER A 176 -15.42 -19.61 -9.07
N TRP A 177 -16.15 -20.56 -8.48
CA TRP A 177 -16.39 -21.90 -9.03
C TRP A 177 -17.53 -21.94 -10.06
N MET A 178 -18.40 -20.93 -10.10
CA MET A 178 -19.51 -20.86 -11.06
C MET A 178 -19.15 -20.11 -12.36
N ALA A 179 -18.02 -19.39 -12.37
CA ALA A 179 -17.57 -18.58 -13.50
C ALA A 179 -16.57 -19.31 -14.43
N ILE A 180 -16.37 -20.61 -14.21
CA ILE A 180 -15.53 -21.53 -15.00
C ILE A 180 -16.44 -22.63 -15.55
#